data_AF-A0A0G4GRL1-F1
#
_entry.id   AF-A0A0G4GRL1-F1
#
_cell.length_a   1.000
_cell.length_b   1.000
_cell.length_c   1.000
_cell.angle_alpha   90.00
_cell.angle_beta   90.00
_cell.angle_gamma   90.00
#
_symmetry.space_group_name_H-M   'P 1'
#
loop_
_entity.id
_entity.type
_entity.pdbx_description
1 polymer ?
#
loop_
_entity_poly.entity_id
_entity_poly.type
_entity_poly.pdbx_seq_one_letter_code
_entity_poly.pdbx_strand_id
1 'polypeptide(L)'
;MVSEGDLVSFAGLENSSFNHHVGRVQKLLSNGRVAVELHAGVWEEEGVRKGATRKRMLKAGDKVISLKRENLRKVWIHQNTGKGKETDADALSTFGSLPPKVLLRILRLHSVFDQIAHVIVEFLSIVAVNPDQIEATRCSSTSHHFPLSEALTPDTETWWISGSHRMVGGLGEEFVEVFLSEIPKRVSFFGLRIPPLPVGPLSVRRFHLLVSTERRCDDKQAECEWMRIPVSHESSFETLDRGDLQVFVLNPPVEATRVRVVCTENAARGIHECVGFFEARFR
;
A
#
# COMPACT_ATOMS: atom_id res chain seq x y z
N MET A 1 -14.31 -1.17 -18.86
CA MET A 1 -13.23 -1.00 -19.85
C MET A 1 -12.18 -0.10 -19.23
N VAL A 2 -10.89 -0.37 -19.45
CA VAL A 2 -9.79 0.47 -18.96
C VAL A 2 -9.55 1.60 -19.96
N SER A 3 -9.46 2.83 -19.47
CA SER A 3 -9.28 4.07 -20.24
C SER A 3 -8.01 4.81 -19.84
N GLU A 4 -7.58 5.75 -20.67
CA GLU A 4 -6.47 6.67 -20.32
C GLU A 4 -6.76 7.42 -19.02
N GLY A 5 -5.74 7.53 -18.16
CA GLY A 5 -5.83 8.12 -16.83
C GLY A 5 -6.35 7.18 -15.73
N ASP A 6 -6.95 6.03 -16.09
CA ASP A 6 -7.42 5.05 -15.10
C ASP A 6 -6.25 4.51 -14.27
N LEU A 7 -6.51 4.29 -12.98
CA LEU A 7 -5.63 3.51 -12.13
C LEU A 7 -5.94 2.02 -12.31
N VAL A 8 -4.90 1.21 -12.41
CA VAL A 8 -5.01 -0.23 -12.62
C VAL A 8 -4.03 -0.98 -11.73
N SER A 9 -4.42 -2.18 -11.30
CA SER A 9 -3.52 -3.16 -10.72
C SER A 9 -3.23 -4.28 -11.71
N PHE A 10 -2.11 -4.94 -11.51
CA PHE A 10 -1.66 -6.03 -12.38
C PHE A 10 -1.98 -7.38 -11.78
N ALA A 11 -2.44 -8.30 -12.63
CA ALA A 11 -2.77 -9.66 -12.25
C ALA A 11 -2.54 -10.66 -13.39
N GLY A 12 -2.12 -11.86 -13.04
CA GLY A 12 -1.93 -12.96 -13.99
C GLY A 12 -0.80 -12.70 -14.99
N LEU A 13 0.21 -11.93 -14.60
CA LEU A 13 1.43 -11.77 -15.40
C LEU A 13 2.32 -13.01 -15.24
N GLU A 14 2.99 -13.40 -16.32
CA GLU A 14 3.97 -14.50 -16.29
C GLU A 14 5.13 -14.19 -15.34
N ASN A 15 5.57 -12.93 -15.33
CA ASN A 15 6.47 -12.44 -14.29
C ASN A 15 5.63 -11.99 -13.09
N SER A 16 5.49 -12.90 -12.12
CA SER A 16 4.70 -12.70 -10.91
C SER A 16 5.16 -11.53 -10.04
N SER A 17 6.44 -11.12 -10.14
CA SER A 17 6.96 -9.96 -9.39
C SER A 17 6.22 -8.66 -9.69
N PHE A 18 5.53 -8.55 -10.83
CA PHE A 18 4.71 -7.39 -11.16
C PHE A 18 3.26 -7.53 -10.67
N ASN A 19 2.80 -8.70 -10.26
CA ASN A 19 1.44 -8.86 -9.75
C ASN A 19 1.25 -7.98 -8.50
N HIS A 20 0.02 -7.52 -8.29
CA HIS A 20 -0.38 -6.61 -7.20
C HIS A 20 0.16 -5.19 -7.30
N HIS A 21 1.17 -4.92 -8.13
CA HIS A 21 1.60 -3.55 -8.37
C HIS A 21 0.50 -2.73 -9.05
N VAL A 22 0.55 -1.44 -8.79
CA VAL A 22 -0.40 -0.46 -9.31
C VAL A 22 0.30 0.45 -10.32
N GLY A 23 -0.45 0.92 -11.33
CA GLY A 23 0.01 1.96 -12.22
C GLY A 23 -1.13 2.76 -12.83
N ARG A 24 -0.78 3.84 -13.53
CA ARG A 24 -1.71 4.73 -14.23
C ARG A 24 -1.64 4.48 -15.73
N VAL A 25 -2.79 4.34 -16.37
CA VAL A 25 -2.87 4.13 -17.82
C VAL A 25 -2.48 5.41 -18.53
N GLN A 26 -1.43 5.34 -19.34
CA GLN A 26 -0.92 6.47 -20.12
C GLN A 26 -1.55 6.55 -21.50
N LYS A 27 -1.71 5.42 -22.19
CA LYS A 27 -2.39 5.36 -23.50
C LYS A 27 -2.71 3.93 -23.92
N LEU A 28 -3.66 3.81 -24.83
CA LEU A 28 -3.91 2.58 -25.58
C LEU A 28 -2.98 2.52 -26.80
N LEU A 29 -2.32 1.39 -27.00
CA LEU A 29 -1.41 1.17 -28.13
C LEU A 29 -2.16 0.56 -29.32
N SER A 30 -1.68 0.82 -30.53
CA SER A 30 -2.28 0.31 -31.78
C SER A 30 -2.30 -1.22 -31.87
N ASN A 31 -1.39 -1.90 -31.17
CA ASN A 31 -1.32 -3.36 -31.08
C ASN A 31 -2.27 -3.96 -30.02
N GLY A 32 -3.22 -3.20 -29.49
CA GLY A 32 -4.19 -3.66 -28.49
C GLY A 32 -3.65 -3.73 -27.05
N ARG A 33 -2.35 -3.48 -26.84
CA ARG A 33 -1.75 -3.40 -25.51
C ARG A 33 -2.02 -2.03 -24.87
N VAL A 34 -1.74 -1.92 -23.59
CA VAL A 34 -1.91 -0.71 -22.78
C VAL A 34 -0.56 -0.27 -22.25
N ALA A 35 -0.20 0.99 -22.45
CA ALA A 35 0.96 1.59 -21.81
C ALA A 35 0.56 2.07 -20.41
N VAL A 36 1.24 1.56 -19.39
CA VAL A 36 0.97 1.86 -17.98
C VAL A 36 2.23 2.40 -17.33
N GLU A 37 2.12 3.56 -16.67
CA GLU A 37 3.16 4.09 -15.82
C GLU A 37 3.08 3.45 -14.43
N LEU A 38 4.15 2.77 -14.02
CA LEU A 38 4.26 2.11 -12.72
C LEU A 38 4.20 3.11 -11.57
N HIS A 39 3.44 2.74 -10.54
CA HIS A 39 3.41 3.40 -9.22
C HIS A 39 2.92 4.85 -9.23
N ALA A 40 2.41 5.33 -10.36
CA ALA A 40 1.80 6.64 -10.51
C ALA A 40 0.35 6.65 -9.98
N GLY A 41 -0.09 7.83 -9.51
CA GLY A 41 -1.50 8.12 -9.23
C GLY A 41 -2.04 7.86 -7.83
N VAL A 42 -1.36 7.08 -6.98
CA VAL A 42 -1.88 6.78 -5.62
C VAL A 42 -1.56 7.87 -4.60
N TRP A 43 -0.37 8.49 -4.68
CA TRP A 43 0.09 9.54 -3.76
C TRP A 43 0.46 10.87 -4.46
N GLU A 44 0.03 11.09 -5.71
CA GLU A 44 0.39 12.28 -6.49
C GLU A 44 -0.16 13.61 -5.92
N GLU A 45 -1.23 13.57 -5.13
CA GLU A 45 -1.93 14.77 -4.62
C GLU A 45 -1.17 15.46 -3.47
N GLU A 46 -0.28 14.76 -2.76
CA GLU A 46 0.48 15.31 -1.62
C GLU A 46 1.69 16.18 -2.07
N GLY A 47 2.12 16.04 -3.34
CA GLY A 47 3.37 16.60 -3.87
C GLY A 47 3.29 17.98 -4.54
N VAL A 48 2.13 18.64 -4.59
CA VAL A 48 1.99 19.99 -5.18
C VAL A 48 2.06 21.11 -4.11
N ARG A 49 2.68 20.85 -2.95
CA ARG A 49 3.24 21.94 -2.13
C ARG A 49 4.62 22.32 -2.67
N LYS A 50 4.57 23.29 -3.59
CA LYS A 50 5.67 24.05 -4.21
C LYS A 50 6.86 24.25 -3.25
N GLY A 51 8.01 23.64 -3.52
CA GLY A 51 9.26 24.10 -2.90
C GLY A 51 10.45 23.16 -2.91
N ALA A 52 10.27 21.84 -2.86
CA ALA A 52 11.39 20.92 -2.73
C ALA A 52 11.92 20.44 -4.09
N THR A 53 13.19 20.76 -4.31
CA THR A 53 14.07 20.48 -5.44
C THR A 53 13.77 19.16 -6.18
N ARG A 54 13.40 19.28 -7.47
CA ARG A 54 13.47 18.22 -8.49
C ARG A 54 14.93 17.75 -8.68
N LYS A 55 15.55 17.09 -7.70
CA LYS A 55 16.84 16.44 -7.90
C LYS A 55 16.58 15.03 -8.42
N ARG A 56 16.86 14.88 -9.73
CA ARG A 56 17.12 13.60 -10.42
C ARG A 56 15.93 12.63 -10.47
N MET A 57 14.79 13.07 -11.03
CA MET A 57 13.78 12.13 -11.54
C MET A 57 14.44 11.24 -12.61
N LEU A 58 14.39 9.92 -12.39
CA LEU A 58 14.63 8.91 -13.43
C LEU A 58 13.93 9.33 -14.74
N LYS A 59 14.59 9.14 -15.89
CA LYS A 59 14.00 9.49 -17.19
C LYS A 59 12.62 8.82 -17.28
N ALA A 60 11.59 9.62 -17.58
CA ALA A 60 10.18 9.18 -17.60
C ALA A 60 9.90 7.93 -18.47
N GLY A 61 10.81 7.58 -19.39
CA GLY A 61 10.72 6.35 -20.19
C GLY A 61 10.86 5.06 -19.40
N ASP A 62 11.59 5.04 -18.28
CA ASP A 62 11.90 3.80 -17.53
C ASP A 62 10.77 3.35 -16.57
N LYS A 63 9.64 4.06 -16.58
CA LYS A 63 8.47 3.78 -15.73
C LYS A 63 7.29 3.20 -16.48
N VAL A 64 7.31 3.22 -17.82
CA VAL A 64 6.17 2.81 -18.63
C VAL A 64 6.37 1.38 -19.12
N ILE A 65 5.45 0.50 -18.73
CA ILE A 65 5.40 -0.88 -19.20
C ILE A 65 4.23 -1.08 -20.15
N SER A 66 4.36 -2.01 -21.08
CA SER A 66 3.29 -2.40 -22.00
C SER A 66 2.66 -3.70 -21.54
N LEU A 67 1.37 -3.70 -21.24
CA LEU A 67 0.63 -4.87 -20.73
C LEU A 67 -0.56 -5.23 -21.62
N LYS A 68 -0.98 -6.50 -21.59
CA LYS A 68 -2.25 -6.90 -22.19
C LYS A 68 -3.41 -6.44 -21.31
N ARG A 69 -4.55 -6.13 -21.91
CA ARG A 69 -5.76 -5.69 -21.18
C ARG A 69 -6.26 -6.72 -20.17
N GLU A 70 -6.13 -8.01 -20.48
CA GLU A 70 -6.52 -9.12 -19.60
C GLU A 70 -5.72 -9.19 -18.30
N ASN A 71 -4.54 -8.55 -18.25
CA ASN A 71 -3.70 -8.47 -17.05
C ASN A 71 -3.99 -7.24 -16.19
N LEU A 72 -4.93 -6.38 -16.58
CA LEU A 72 -5.27 -5.17 -15.85
C LEU A 72 -6.58 -5.35 -15.10
N ARG A 73 -6.62 -4.88 -13.85
CA ARG A 73 -7.86 -4.72 -13.08
C ARG A 73 -7.99 -3.24 -12.74
N LYS A 74 -9.15 -2.65 -13.01
CA LYS A 74 -9.39 -1.24 -12.67
C LYS A 74 -9.43 -1.11 -11.15
N VAL A 75 -8.72 -0.11 -10.63
CA VAL A 75 -8.69 0.21 -9.21
C VAL A 75 -9.35 1.57 -9.00
N TRP A 76 -10.14 1.68 -7.93
CA TRP A 76 -10.84 2.91 -7.58
C TRP A 76 -10.14 3.56 -6.39
N ILE A 77 -9.71 4.81 -6.55
CA ILE A 77 -9.29 5.65 -5.44
C ILE A 77 -10.44 6.59 -5.11
N HIS A 78 -10.84 6.65 -3.85
CA HIS A 78 -11.64 7.76 -3.36
C HIS A 78 -10.75 9.01 -3.38
N GLN A 79 -10.94 9.84 -4.41
CA GLN A 79 -10.37 11.18 -4.43
C GLN A 79 -11.15 12.02 -3.44
N ASN A 80 -10.53 12.34 -2.30
CA ASN A 80 -10.95 13.49 -1.51
C ASN A 80 -10.70 14.72 -2.37
N THR A 81 -11.70 15.11 -3.15
CA THR A 81 -11.63 16.32 -3.96
C THR A 81 -11.54 17.49 -3.00
N GLY A 82 -10.32 17.93 -2.65
CA GLY A 82 -10.00 18.97 -1.67
C GLY A 82 -10.47 20.39 -2.04
N LYS A 83 -11.62 20.51 -2.71
CA LYS A 83 -12.30 21.78 -3.03
C LYS A 83 -13.52 22.06 -2.14
N GLY A 84 -13.84 21.19 -1.19
CA GLY A 84 -14.79 21.48 -0.11
C GLY A 84 -14.08 21.43 1.24
N LYS A 85 -14.60 22.14 2.25
CA LYS A 85 -14.24 21.86 3.66
C LYS A 85 -14.39 20.34 3.85
N GLU A 86 -13.33 19.66 4.26
CA GLU A 86 -13.38 18.25 4.61
C GLU A 86 -14.57 18.04 5.56
N THR A 87 -15.62 17.43 5.03
CA THR A 87 -16.63 16.81 5.86
C THR A 87 -16.22 15.36 6.01
N ASP A 88 -16.29 14.80 7.22
CA ASP A 88 -15.92 13.41 7.53
C ASP A 88 -16.50 12.38 6.55
N ALA A 89 -17.59 12.73 5.85
CA ALA A 89 -18.24 11.94 4.82
C ALA A 89 -17.40 11.63 3.56
N ASP A 90 -16.38 12.43 3.22
CA ASP A 90 -15.56 12.19 2.01
C ASP A 90 -14.44 11.15 2.25
N ALA A 91 -14.02 10.94 3.51
CA ALA A 91 -13.03 9.93 3.90
C ALA A 91 -13.59 8.49 4.01
N LEU A 92 -14.86 8.30 3.62
CA LEU A 92 -15.58 7.05 3.80
C LEU A 92 -15.50 6.15 2.55
N SER A 93 -15.09 4.90 2.75
CA SER A 93 -15.14 3.83 1.75
C SER A 93 -16.23 2.82 2.14
N THR A 94 -17.13 2.42 1.23
CA THR A 94 -18.15 1.41 1.56
C THR A 94 -17.64 -0.01 1.33
N PHE A 95 -18.10 -0.99 2.12
CA PHE A 95 -17.82 -2.42 1.94
C PHE A 95 -17.88 -2.85 0.45
N GLY A 96 -16.80 -3.48 -0.03
CA GLY A 96 -16.74 -3.95 -1.43
C GLY A 96 -16.36 -2.89 -2.48
N SER A 97 -15.58 -1.86 -2.12
CA SER A 97 -14.96 -0.88 -3.04
C SER A 97 -15.90 0.07 -3.79
N LEU A 98 -17.18 0.15 -3.39
CA LEU A 98 -18.11 1.15 -3.94
C LEU A 98 -17.99 2.49 -3.17
N PRO A 99 -18.05 3.65 -3.84
CA PRO A 99 -18.24 4.91 -3.15
C PRO A 99 -19.61 5.00 -2.48
N PRO A 100 -19.73 5.65 -1.30
CA PRO A 100 -21.02 5.92 -0.64
C PRO A 100 -22.11 6.45 -1.59
N LYS A 101 -21.72 7.37 -2.49
CA LYS A 101 -22.61 7.95 -3.51
C LYS A 101 -23.13 6.92 -4.52
N VAL A 102 -22.31 5.94 -4.90
CA VAL A 102 -22.71 4.87 -5.82
C VAL A 102 -23.63 3.89 -5.12
N LEU A 103 -23.32 3.52 -3.87
CA LEU A 103 -24.17 2.66 -3.08
C LEU A 103 -25.55 3.30 -2.82
N LEU A 104 -25.59 4.57 -2.42
CA LEU A 104 -26.85 5.33 -2.30
C LEU A 104 -27.64 5.31 -3.60
N ARG A 105 -26.98 5.50 -4.75
CA ARG A 105 -27.64 5.46 -6.07
C ARG A 105 -28.24 4.08 -6.35
N ILE A 106 -27.50 3.00 -6.05
CA ILE A 106 -28.00 1.62 -6.22
C ILE A 106 -29.20 1.38 -5.32
N LEU A 107 -29.11 1.72 -4.03
CA LEU A 107 -30.20 1.52 -3.08
C LEU A 107 -31.47 2.30 -3.47
N ARG A 108 -31.31 3.54 -3.96
CA ARG A 108 -32.42 4.35 -4.51
C ARG A 108 -33.06 3.72 -5.75
N LEU A 109 -32.25 3.14 -6.65
CA LEU A 109 -32.77 2.44 -7.83
C LEU A 109 -33.61 1.21 -7.45
N HIS A 110 -33.37 0.63 -6.27
CA HIS A 110 -34.15 -0.47 -5.71
C HIS A 110 -35.26 0.00 -4.74
N SER A 111 -35.65 1.27 -4.80
CA SER A 111 -36.74 1.84 -3.99
C SER A 111 -36.55 1.70 -2.48
N VAL A 112 -35.30 1.59 -2.01
CA VAL A 112 -35.00 1.70 -0.57
C VAL A 112 -35.28 3.15 -0.16
N PHE A 113 -36.08 3.35 0.89
CA PHE A 113 -36.37 4.68 1.43
C PHE A 113 -35.06 5.43 1.71
N ASP A 114 -35.00 6.70 1.33
CA ASP A 114 -33.77 7.50 1.43
C ASP A 114 -33.13 7.46 2.81
N GLN A 115 -33.94 7.53 3.87
CA GLN A 115 -33.46 7.44 5.25
C GLN A 115 -32.77 6.11 5.55
N ILE A 116 -33.36 5.00 5.09
CA ILE A 116 -32.79 3.65 5.25
C ILE A 116 -31.53 3.52 4.41
N ALA A 117 -31.52 4.06 3.17
CA ALA A 117 -30.33 4.03 2.32
C ALA A 117 -29.15 4.80 2.94
N HIS A 118 -29.42 5.94 3.58
CA HIS A 118 -28.43 6.71 4.32
C HIS A 118 -27.88 5.92 5.51
N VAL A 119 -28.73 5.30 6.33
CA VAL A 119 -28.31 4.46 7.46
C VAL A 119 -27.46 3.28 6.99
N ILE A 120 -27.86 2.60 5.90
CA ILE A 120 -27.09 1.50 5.31
C ILE A 120 -25.71 1.99 4.87
N VAL A 121 -25.65 3.13 4.20
CA VAL A 121 -24.39 3.67 3.67
C VAL A 121 -23.47 4.11 4.78
N GLU A 122 -23.98 4.77 5.82
CA GLU A 122 -23.22 5.14 7.01
C GLU A 122 -22.68 3.89 7.72
N PHE A 123 -23.53 2.88 7.92
CA PHE A 123 -23.14 1.62 8.55
C PHE A 123 -22.07 0.85 7.75
N LEU A 124 -22.13 0.93 6.41
CA LEU A 124 -21.17 0.25 5.53
C LEU A 124 -19.92 1.08 5.25
N SER A 125 -19.86 2.33 5.72
CA SER A 125 -18.77 3.26 5.47
C SER A 125 -17.67 3.11 6.51
N ILE A 126 -16.45 2.89 6.05
CA ILE A 126 -15.27 2.77 6.89
C ILE A 126 -14.28 3.85 6.49
N VAL A 127 -13.74 4.51 7.50
CA VAL A 127 -12.79 5.60 7.32
C VAL A 127 -11.48 5.06 6.76
N ALA A 128 -10.98 5.68 5.70
CA ALA A 128 -9.65 5.38 5.16
C ALA A 128 -8.54 5.72 6.16
N VAL A 129 -7.34 5.20 5.94
CA VAL A 129 -6.16 5.57 6.73
C VAL A 129 -5.82 7.05 6.51
N ASN A 130 -5.59 7.78 7.60
CA ASN A 130 -4.95 9.10 7.55
C ASN A 130 -3.45 8.93 7.84
N PRO A 131 -2.55 9.20 6.87
CA PRO A 131 -1.10 9.06 7.05
C PRO A 131 -0.53 9.90 8.19
N ASP A 132 -1.17 11.02 8.55
CA ASP A 132 -0.72 11.89 9.64
C ASP A 132 -1.09 11.35 11.04
N GLN A 133 -1.87 10.27 11.11
CA GLN A 133 -2.38 9.69 12.36
C GLN A 133 -1.84 8.28 12.65
N ILE A 134 -0.99 7.73 11.78
CA ILE A 134 -0.41 6.41 11.99
C ILE A 134 0.90 6.49 12.78
N GLU A 135 1.22 5.43 13.51
CA GLU A 135 2.42 5.37 14.34
C GLU A 135 3.11 4.01 14.18
N ALA A 136 4.43 3.98 14.02
CA ALA A 136 5.21 2.76 14.09
C ALA A 136 5.51 2.42 15.55
N THR A 137 4.84 1.39 16.08
CA THR A 137 4.79 1.14 17.53
C THR A 137 5.74 0.04 17.99
N ARG A 138 5.99 -0.96 17.14
CA ARG A 138 6.83 -2.12 17.50
C ARG A 138 7.61 -2.63 16.29
N CYS A 139 8.69 -3.34 16.55
CA CYS A 139 9.38 -4.14 15.55
C CYS A 139 9.89 -5.45 16.17
N SER A 140 10.13 -6.47 15.36
CA SER A 140 10.77 -7.73 15.80
C SER A 140 12.16 -7.48 16.37
N SER A 141 12.93 -6.64 15.68
CA SER A 141 14.24 -6.17 16.10
C SER A 141 14.62 -4.91 15.32
N THR A 142 15.68 -4.23 15.76
CA THR A 142 16.20 -3.03 15.08
C THR A 142 17.71 -2.92 15.30
N SER A 143 18.39 -2.32 14.33
CA SER A 143 19.80 -1.95 14.41
C SER A 143 20.05 -0.66 15.21
N HIS A 144 18.98 0.04 15.63
CA HIS A 144 19.01 1.26 16.45
C HIS A 144 19.71 2.49 15.82
N HIS A 145 19.90 2.51 14.49
CA HIS A 145 20.46 3.69 13.80
C HIS A 145 19.52 4.90 13.82
N PHE A 146 18.21 4.65 13.68
CA PHE A 146 17.18 5.68 13.63
C PHE A 146 15.97 5.28 14.48
N PRO A 147 15.17 6.26 14.95
CA PRO A 147 13.88 5.99 15.57
C PRO A 147 12.96 5.19 14.64
N LEU A 148 12.11 4.32 15.20
CA LEU A 148 11.21 3.48 14.41
C LEU A 148 10.21 4.31 13.57
N SER A 149 9.85 5.50 14.02
CA SER A 149 8.97 6.45 13.31
C SER A 149 9.50 6.83 11.92
N GLU A 150 10.82 6.80 11.72
CA GLU A 150 11.44 7.11 10.42
C GLU A 150 10.98 6.17 9.31
N ALA A 151 10.60 4.93 9.66
CA ALA A 151 10.06 3.94 8.73
C ALA A 151 8.74 4.35 8.07
N LEU A 152 8.07 5.40 8.55
CA LEU A 152 6.83 5.95 7.99
C LEU A 152 7.04 7.30 7.29
N THR A 153 8.27 7.82 7.27
CA THR A 153 8.57 9.12 6.67
C THR A 153 9.01 8.97 5.21
N PRO A 154 8.82 10.00 4.37
CA PRO A 154 9.34 10.00 3.00
C PRO A 154 10.84 10.24 2.89
N ASP A 155 11.55 10.42 4.00
CA ASP A 155 12.98 10.68 3.98
C ASP A 155 13.73 9.43 3.51
N THR A 156 14.66 9.60 2.58
CA THR A 156 15.49 8.51 2.04
C THR A 156 16.86 8.45 2.70
N GLU A 157 17.17 9.41 3.58
CA GLU A 157 18.40 9.44 4.38
C GLU A 157 18.22 8.74 5.74
N THR A 158 16.99 8.37 6.09
CA THR A 158 16.65 7.59 7.29
C THR A 158 16.01 6.26 6.89
N TRP A 159 16.11 5.25 7.75
CA TRP A 159 15.62 3.91 7.44
C TRP A 159 15.35 3.08 8.70
N TRP A 160 14.56 2.03 8.55
CA TRP A 160 14.57 0.91 9.47
C TRP A 160 15.40 -0.24 8.90
N ILE A 161 16.26 -0.83 9.75
CA ILE A 161 17.00 -2.07 9.47
C ILE A 161 16.85 -2.96 10.70
N SER A 162 16.54 -4.25 10.47
CA SER A 162 16.49 -5.30 11.49
C SER A 162 17.81 -5.44 12.25
N GLY A 163 17.76 -6.10 13.40
CA GLY A 163 18.97 -6.54 14.11
C GLY A 163 19.82 -7.50 13.27
N SER A 164 21.09 -7.63 13.65
CA SER A 164 22.05 -8.55 13.02
C SER A 164 21.66 -10.02 13.18
N HIS A 165 22.04 -10.86 12.20
CA HIS A 165 21.80 -12.31 12.20
C HIS A 165 20.32 -12.71 12.25
N ARG A 166 19.41 -11.81 11.86
CA ARG A 166 17.96 -12.06 11.85
C ARG A 166 17.46 -12.63 10.52
N MET A 167 18.22 -12.41 9.45
CA MET A 167 17.90 -12.86 8.10
C MET A 167 18.98 -13.82 7.58
N VAL A 168 19.29 -14.89 8.31
CA VAL A 168 20.38 -15.83 7.94
C VAL A 168 20.15 -16.37 6.53
N GLY A 169 21.15 -16.24 5.65
CA GLY A 169 21.03 -16.59 4.23
C GLY A 169 20.11 -15.67 3.41
N GLY A 170 19.71 -14.52 3.97
CA GLY A 170 18.76 -13.57 3.38
C GLY A 170 17.29 -13.91 3.60
N LEU A 171 16.97 -14.84 4.51
CA LEU A 171 15.60 -15.29 4.82
C LEU A 171 15.31 -15.13 6.31
N GLY A 172 14.09 -14.75 6.66
CA GLY A 172 13.65 -14.56 8.05
C GLY A 172 12.20 -14.09 8.12
N GLU A 173 11.79 -13.56 9.28
CA GLU A 173 10.46 -12.97 9.51
C GLU A 173 10.58 -11.73 10.40
N GLU A 174 11.23 -10.70 9.88
CA GLU A 174 11.40 -9.44 10.59
C GLU A 174 10.24 -8.49 10.27
N PHE A 175 9.73 -7.76 11.26
CA PHE A 175 8.56 -6.91 11.06
C PHE A 175 8.67 -5.53 11.69
N VAL A 176 7.91 -4.60 11.11
CA VAL A 176 7.51 -3.33 11.73
C VAL A 176 5.98 -3.34 11.88
N GLU A 177 5.51 -3.07 13.10
CA GLU A 177 4.10 -2.92 13.44
C GLU A 177 3.72 -1.44 13.41
N VAL A 178 2.59 -1.16 12.76
CA VAL A 178 2.03 0.17 12.58
C VAL A 178 0.64 0.17 13.19
N PHE A 179 0.43 1.07 14.14
CA PHE A 179 -0.88 1.38 14.68
C PHE A 179 -1.57 2.40 13.77
N LEU A 180 -2.76 2.04 13.29
CA LEU A 180 -3.55 2.87 12.38
C LEU A 180 -4.52 3.78 13.14
N SER A 181 -5.31 3.20 14.06
CA SER A 181 -6.13 3.92 15.04
C SER A 181 -6.83 2.94 16.00
N GLU A 182 -7.52 3.48 17.01
CA GLU A 182 -8.38 2.73 17.95
C GLU A 182 -9.62 2.08 17.29
N ILE A 183 -10.00 2.55 16.10
CA ILE A 183 -11.14 2.06 15.33
C ILE A 183 -10.61 1.45 14.02
N PRO A 184 -11.16 0.32 13.52
CA PRO A 184 -10.70 -0.23 12.24
C PRO A 184 -10.74 0.82 11.12
N LYS A 185 -9.60 0.96 10.43
CA LYS A 185 -9.44 1.78 9.23
C LYS A 185 -9.34 0.87 8.03
N ARG A 186 -9.85 1.32 6.89
CA ARG A 186 -9.68 0.58 5.64
C ARG A 186 -8.32 0.88 5.03
N VAL A 187 -7.60 -0.19 4.69
CA VAL A 187 -6.37 -0.17 3.90
C VAL A 187 -6.66 -0.82 2.55
N SER A 188 -6.53 -0.03 1.49
CA SER A 188 -6.69 -0.45 0.10
C SER A 188 -5.35 -0.53 -0.65
N PHE A 189 -4.36 0.24 -0.20
CA PHE A 189 -3.03 0.29 -0.79
C PHE A 189 -1.95 0.22 0.28
N PHE A 190 -0.87 -0.44 -0.10
CA PHE A 190 0.38 -0.44 0.64
C PHE A 190 1.49 0.12 -0.25
N GLY A 191 2.27 1.04 0.28
CA GLY A 191 3.44 1.60 -0.38
C GLY A 191 4.70 1.18 0.36
N LEU A 192 5.75 0.80 -0.38
CA LEU A 192 7.04 0.48 0.21
C LEU A 192 8.18 1.07 -0.63
N ARG A 193 9.06 1.82 0.01
CA ARG A 193 10.27 2.34 -0.62
C ARG A 193 11.49 1.62 -0.06
N ILE A 194 12.30 1.07 -0.95
CA ILE A 194 13.53 0.37 -0.61
C ILE A 194 14.74 1.09 -1.21
N PRO A 195 15.95 0.90 -0.67
CA PRO A 195 17.15 1.34 -1.37
C PRO A 195 17.29 0.65 -2.73
N PRO A 196 17.70 1.39 -3.79
CA PRO A 196 17.99 0.77 -5.07
C PRO A 196 19.24 -0.11 -4.97
N LEU A 197 19.21 -1.27 -5.60
CA LEU A 197 20.42 -2.08 -5.79
C LEU A 197 21.38 -1.40 -6.79
N PRO A 198 22.71 -1.56 -6.62
CA PRO A 198 23.40 -2.35 -5.58
C PRO A 198 23.68 -1.58 -4.28
N VAL A 199 23.22 -0.32 -4.17
CA VAL A 199 23.68 0.62 -3.13
C VAL A 199 23.20 0.23 -1.73
N GLY A 200 22.04 -0.42 -1.61
CA GLY A 200 21.56 -0.95 -0.33
C GLY A 200 21.28 -2.44 -0.40
N PRO A 201 22.21 -3.31 0.02
CA PRO A 201 22.05 -4.76 -0.02
C PRO A 201 21.21 -5.28 1.17
N LEU A 202 20.39 -4.40 1.77
CA LEU A 202 19.50 -4.67 2.88
C LEU A 202 18.02 -4.55 2.47
N SER A 203 17.74 -4.22 1.21
CA SER A 203 16.39 -4.00 0.72
C SER A 203 15.51 -5.24 0.86
N VAL A 204 14.30 -5.08 1.40
CA VAL A 204 13.34 -6.17 1.36
C VAL A 204 12.99 -6.54 -0.09
N ARG A 205 13.03 -7.83 -0.42
CA ARG A 205 12.57 -8.40 -1.70
C ARG A 205 11.16 -8.94 -1.57
N ARG A 206 10.92 -9.82 -0.60
CA ARG A 206 9.59 -10.41 -0.37
C ARG A 206 9.10 -10.07 1.01
N PHE A 207 7.81 -9.80 1.08
CA PHE A 207 7.13 -9.50 2.32
C PHE A 207 5.67 -9.92 2.26
N HIS A 208 5.02 -9.97 3.40
CA HIS A 208 3.57 -10.06 3.49
C HIS A 208 3.07 -9.11 4.57
N LEU A 209 1.75 -8.90 4.59
CA LEU A 209 1.10 -8.06 5.57
C LEU A 209 0.29 -8.94 6.52
N LEU A 210 0.42 -8.68 7.82
CA LEU A 210 -0.52 -9.18 8.83
C LEU A 210 -1.37 -8.00 9.32
N VAL A 211 -2.64 -8.25 9.59
CA VAL A 211 -3.56 -7.25 10.13
C VAL A 211 -4.23 -7.75 11.39
N SER A 212 -4.57 -6.81 12.27
CA SER A 212 -5.43 -7.07 13.41
C SER A 212 -6.48 -5.97 13.50
N THR A 213 -7.67 -6.34 13.96
CA THR A 213 -8.78 -5.41 14.30
C THR A 213 -8.88 -5.18 15.80
N GLU A 214 -8.04 -5.83 16.59
CA GLU A 214 -8.03 -5.67 18.04
C GLU A 214 -7.52 -4.29 18.46
N ARG A 215 -8.16 -3.72 19.49
CA ARG A 215 -7.79 -2.39 20.00
C ARG A 215 -6.51 -2.45 20.82
N ARG A 216 -6.32 -3.52 21.59
CA ARG A 216 -5.20 -3.68 22.52
C ARG A 216 -4.49 -4.99 22.27
N CYS A 217 -3.24 -4.90 21.82
CA CYS A 217 -2.29 -5.98 21.93
C CYS A 217 -1.52 -5.75 23.23
N ASP A 218 -2.04 -6.24 24.36
CA ASP A 218 -1.32 -6.10 25.63
C ASP A 218 -0.04 -6.95 25.60
N ASP A 219 1.07 -6.37 26.06
CA ASP A 219 2.39 -7.02 26.08
C ASP A 219 2.48 -8.30 26.93
N LYS A 220 1.40 -8.67 27.65
CA LYS A 220 1.49 -9.65 28.74
C LYS A 220 0.83 -11.01 28.56
N GLN A 221 -0.04 -11.29 27.58
CA GLN A 221 -0.38 -12.70 27.22
C GLN A 221 -1.44 -12.91 26.14
N ALA A 222 -2.21 -11.90 25.74
CA ALA A 222 -3.07 -12.04 24.58
C ALA A 222 -2.29 -11.56 23.35
N GLU A 223 -1.64 -12.49 22.65
CA GLU A 223 -1.16 -12.19 21.30
C GLU A 223 -2.38 -11.79 20.48
N CYS A 224 -2.39 -10.56 19.97
CA CYS A 224 -3.44 -10.12 19.05
C CYS A 224 -3.64 -11.17 17.96
N GLU A 225 -4.90 -11.43 17.61
CA GLU A 225 -5.20 -12.25 16.46
C GLU A 225 -4.70 -11.53 15.20
N TRP A 226 -3.67 -12.11 14.59
CA TRP A 226 -3.07 -11.61 13.35
C TRP A 226 -3.58 -12.44 12.18
N MET A 227 -4.24 -11.77 11.25
CA MET A 227 -4.65 -12.38 9.98
C MET A 227 -3.68 -11.97 8.88
N ARG A 228 -3.15 -12.96 8.16
CA ARG A 228 -2.38 -12.70 6.94
C ARG A 228 -3.31 -12.22 5.83
N ILE A 229 -2.97 -11.11 5.18
CA ILE A 229 -3.72 -10.65 4.01
C ILE A 229 -3.51 -11.67 2.88
N PRO A 230 -4.60 -12.27 2.34
CA PRO A 230 -4.48 -13.18 1.22
C PRO A 230 -4.07 -12.41 -0.03
N VAL A 231 -2.99 -12.87 -0.66
CA VAL A 231 -2.54 -12.38 -1.97
C VAL A 231 -2.97 -13.44 -2.97
N SER A 232 -3.73 -13.08 -4.02
CA SER A 232 -4.33 -14.05 -4.92
C SER A 232 -3.26 -14.92 -5.60
N HIS A 233 -3.29 -16.23 -5.37
CA HIS A 233 -2.35 -17.25 -5.90
C HIS A 233 -0.89 -17.16 -5.44
N GLU A 234 -0.51 -16.18 -4.63
CA GLU A 234 0.86 -15.97 -4.15
C GLU A 234 0.90 -15.86 -2.64
N SER A 235 2.01 -16.27 -2.01
CA SER A 235 2.15 -16.16 -0.56
C SER A 235 2.61 -14.75 -0.12
N SER A 236 3.20 -13.95 -0.99
CA SER A 236 3.90 -12.71 -0.62
C SER A 236 3.84 -11.67 -1.72
N PHE A 237 3.98 -10.40 -1.35
CA PHE A 237 4.34 -9.32 -2.27
C PHE A 237 5.83 -9.36 -2.58
N GLU A 238 6.21 -8.82 -3.73
CA GLU A 238 7.61 -8.73 -4.17
C GLU A 238 7.95 -7.29 -4.59
N THR A 239 9.07 -6.75 -4.12
CA THR A 239 9.57 -5.45 -4.58
C THR A 239 10.40 -5.60 -5.84
N LEU A 240 10.47 -4.55 -6.64
CA LEU A 240 11.34 -4.41 -7.82
C LEU A 240 12.64 -3.68 -7.44
N ASP A 241 13.68 -3.76 -8.28
CA ASP A 241 14.95 -3.04 -8.07
C ASP A 241 14.86 -1.55 -8.38
N ARG A 242 14.05 -0.85 -7.59
CA ARG A 242 13.72 0.55 -7.79
C ARG A 242 13.66 1.30 -6.47
N GLY A 243 14.20 2.52 -6.48
CA GLY A 243 14.21 3.42 -5.32
C GLY A 243 13.00 4.34 -5.21
N ASP A 244 12.05 4.29 -6.14
CA ASP A 244 10.76 4.98 -5.98
C ASP A 244 9.83 4.20 -5.04
N LEU A 245 8.81 4.89 -4.51
CA LEU A 245 7.78 4.27 -3.69
C LEU A 245 7.00 3.26 -4.54
N GLN A 246 7.09 1.98 -4.19
CA GLN A 246 6.44 0.91 -4.91
C GLN A 246 5.07 0.65 -4.31
N VAL A 247 4.05 0.64 -5.17
CA VAL A 247 2.66 0.59 -4.72
C VAL A 247 2.03 -0.76 -5.00
N PHE A 248 1.37 -1.30 -3.99
CA PHE A 248 0.67 -2.58 -4.00
C PHE A 248 -0.81 -2.36 -3.68
N VAL A 249 -1.70 -3.02 -4.43
CA VAL A 249 -3.13 -3.05 -4.11
C VAL A 249 -3.45 -4.19 -3.15
N LEU A 250 -4.29 -3.92 -2.17
CA LEU A 250 -4.91 -4.93 -1.32
C LEU A 250 -6.29 -5.22 -1.91
N ASN A 251 -6.49 -6.42 -2.45
CA ASN A 251 -7.73 -6.81 -3.10
C ASN A 251 -8.22 -8.19 -2.60
N PRO A 252 -9.29 -8.25 -1.79
CA PRO A 252 -10.09 -7.10 -1.34
C PRO A 252 -9.30 -6.17 -0.39
N PRO A 253 -9.70 -4.89 -0.26
CA PRO A 253 -9.21 -4.03 0.82
C PRO A 253 -9.45 -4.67 2.19
N VAL A 254 -8.62 -4.33 3.17
CA VAL A 254 -8.70 -4.88 4.53
C VAL A 254 -9.06 -3.81 5.55
N GLU A 255 -9.62 -4.24 6.66
CA GLU A 255 -9.99 -3.37 7.78
C GLU A 255 -9.10 -3.73 8.96
N ALA A 256 -8.42 -2.74 9.53
CA ALA A 256 -7.39 -2.97 10.52
C ALA A 256 -7.26 -1.80 11.49
N THR A 257 -6.99 -2.10 12.76
CA THR A 257 -6.46 -1.14 13.74
C THR A 257 -4.94 -1.15 13.71
N ARG A 258 -4.33 -2.28 13.31
CA ARG A 258 -2.87 -2.48 13.25
C ARG A 258 -2.47 -3.28 12.02
N VAL A 259 -1.29 -2.97 11.49
CA VAL A 259 -0.66 -3.71 10.38
C VAL A 259 0.77 -4.05 10.72
N ARG A 260 1.22 -5.26 10.40
CA ARG A 260 2.64 -5.62 10.37
C ARG A 260 3.12 -5.78 8.95
N VAL A 261 4.20 -5.09 8.62
CA VAL A 261 4.97 -5.33 7.41
C VAL A 261 6.00 -6.40 7.72
N VAL A 262 5.74 -7.64 7.33
CA VAL A 262 6.60 -8.80 7.63
C VAL A 262 7.53 -9.07 6.45
N CYS A 263 8.80 -8.70 6.62
CA CYS A 263 9.88 -8.88 5.68
C CYS A 263 10.38 -10.33 5.73
N THR A 264 10.23 -11.07 4.63
CA THR A 264 10.57 -12.50 4.58
C THR A 264 11.86 -12.80 3.82
N GLU A 265 12.28 -11.88 2.95
CA GLU A 265 13.44 -12.08 2.09
C GLU A 265 14.17 -10.76 1.82
N ASN A 266 15.49 -10.76 1.89
CA ASN A 266 16.37 -9.67 1.45
C ASN A 266 16.74 -9.84 -0.03
N ALA A 267 16.76 -8.74 -0.78
CA ALA A 267 17.17 -8.64 -2.18
C ALA A 267 18.62 -9.07 -2.46
N ALA A 268 19.53 -9.02 -1.49
CA ALA A 268 20.92 -9.47 -1.59
C ALA A 268 21.15 -10.79 -0.81
N ARG A 269 20.37 -11.82 -1.14
CA ARG A 269 20.46 -13.15 -0.49
C ARG A 269 21.89 -13.65 -0.38
N GLY A 270 22.22 -14.21 0.78
CA GLY A 270 23.54 -14.81 1.07
C GLY A 270 24.68 -13.81 1.30
N ILE A 271 24.44 -12.51 1.16
CA ILE A 271 25.46 -11.47 1.40
C ILE A 271 25.24 -10.81 2.76
N HIS A 272 23.98 -10.53 3.12
CA HIS A 272 23.64 -9.87 4.38
C HIS A 272 22.58 -10.64 5.16
N GLU A 273 22.67 -10.52 6.49
CA GLU A 273 21.77 -11.17 7.43
C GLU A 273 20.86 -10.18 8.17
N CYS A 274 20.60 -9.04 7.53
CA CYS A 274 19.62 -8.05 7.96
C CYS A 274 18.67 -7.72 6.79
N VAL A 275 17.57 -7.03 7.09
CA VAL A 275 16.65 -6.48 6.10
C VAL A 275 16.17 -5.09 6.53
N GLY A 276 15.78 -4.26 5.58
CA GLY A 276 15.34 -2.90 5.83
C GLY A 276 14.63 -2.27 4.64
N PHE A 277 14.05 -1.11 4.91
CA PHE A 277 13.36 -0.26 3.94
C PHE A 277 13.40 1.19 4.43
N PHE A 278 13.17 2.13 3.51
CA PHE A 278 13.13 3.56 3.82
C PHE A 278 11.76 3.97 4.37
N GLU A 279 10.70 3.58 3.67
CA GLU A 279 9.35 4.10 3.94
C GLU A 279 8.29 3.02 3.72
N ALA A 280 7.36 2.89 4.66
CA ALA A 280 6.09 2.20 4.51
C ALA A 280 4.93 3.21 4.52
N ARG A 281 3.98 3.07 3.59
CA ARG A 281 2.77 3.90 3.48
C ARG A 281 1.51 3.06 3.42
N PHE A 282 0.43 3.61 3.94
CA PHE A 282 -0.89 2.98 3.97
C PHE A 282 -1.94 3.97 3.47
N ARG A 283 -2.88 3.51 2.65
CA ARG A 283 -4.04 4.29 2.18
C ARG A 283 -5.26 3.41 2.04
#